data_AF-A0A4Q7M7P7-F1
#
_entry.id   AF-A0A4Q7M7P7-F1
#
_cell.length_a   1.000
_cell.length_b   1.000
_cell.length_c   1.000
_cell.angle_alpha   90.00
_cell.angle_beta   90.00
_cell.angle_gamma   90.00
#
_symmetry.space_group_name_H-M   'P 1'
#
loop_
_entity.id
_entity.type
_entity.pdbx_description
1 polymer ?
#
loop_
_entity_poly.entity_id
_entity_poly.type
_entity_poly.pdbx_seq_one_letter_code
_entity_poly.pdbx_strand_id
1 'polypeptide(L)'
;MYAPLATAAVALVLTLLGCAGTDDNQTSEPNAVPSGQESTSPMPAFEGTPYAALAAGAQSAPSFWPPLTFTAPDGWLSEPAAEGLLALTPDTADNRERIRAGGPPVTFLNVLPNIGVAAEDCADAAAPGVGAAASDVVGALATRPGLSTSGPVAVTIGGLSGQQIDVSLAADWTGTCSGGGPLVPLVYSPGFISWGAEPGEQFRIIVLDAAGLPSGMHATVMIVIYSAEAAAWDDHLSASTAVVDSFEFDTSPPDP
;
A
#
# COMPACT_ATOMS: atom_id res chain seq x y z
N MET A 1 -53.37 12.85 19.29
CA MET A 1 -53.60 11.55 19.98
C MET A 1 -52.22 11.05 20.38
N TYR A 2 -52.03 10.83 21.68
CA TYR A 2 -50.74 10.65 22.35
C TYR A 2 -50.35 9.16 22.49
N ALA A 3 -49.02 8.94 22.56
CA ALA A 3 -48.28 7.89 23.31
C ALA A 3 -48.05 6.49 22.67
N PRO A 4 -47.03 5.71 23.12
CA PRO A 4 -45.66 6.11 23.52
C PRO A 4 -44.52 5.10 23.12
N LEU A 5 -43.28 5.51 23.48
CA LEU A 5 -42.00 4.81 23.53
C LEU A 5 -41.98 3.49 24.35
N ALA A 6 -41.01 2.61 24.04
CA ALA A 6 -40.46 1.65 25.00
C ALA A 6 -38.93 1.48 24.80
N THR A 7 -38.19 1.98 25.78
CA THR A 7 -36.75 1.80 25.99
C THR A 7 -36.54 0.58 26.89
N ALA A 8 -35.56 -0.28 26.63
CA ALA A 8 -35.12 -1.30 27.58
C ALA A 8 -33.58 -1.30 27.68
N ALA A 9 -33.09 -0.81 28.82
CA ALA A 9 -31.72 -0.96 29.28
C ALA A 9 -31.64 -2.21 30.15
N VAL A 10 -30.60 -3.02 29.98
CA VAL A 10 -30.26 -4.12 30.89
C VAL A 10 -28.86 -3.88 31.42
N ALA A 11 -28.79 -3.51 32.69
CA ALA A 11 -27.58 -3.52 33.49
C ALA A 11 -27.49 -4.88 34.21
N LEU A 12 -26.35 -5.56 34.10
CA LEU A 12 -26.03 -6.73 34.91
C LEU A 12 -24.79 -6.43 35.74
N VAL A 13 -25.01 -6.26 37.04
CA VAL A 13 -23.98 -6.17 38.08
C VAL A 13 -23.88 -7.56 38.72
N LEU A 14 -22.66 -8.09 38.81
CA LEU A 14 -22.35 -9.26 39.63
C LEU A 14 -21.02 -9.02 40.34
N THR A 15 -21.11 -8.73 41.63
CA THR A 15 -20.03 -8.75 42.63
C THR A 15 -20.00 -10.11 43.34
N LEU A 16 -18.81 -10.60 43.71
CA LEU A 16 -18.46 -11.37 44.94
C LEU A 16 -16.92 -11.58 44.95
N LEU A 17 -16.19 -11.00 45.91
CA LEU A 17 -15.56 -11.67 47.09
C LEU A 17 -14.96 -13.06 46.76
N GLY A 18 -13.69 -13.41 47.03
CA GLY A 18 -12.57 -12.84 47.78
C GLY A 18 -11.68 -14.02 48.21
N CYS A 19 -10.36 -13.83 48.36
CA CYS A 19 -9.48 -14.57 49.29
C CYS A 19 -8.08 -13.95 49.29
N ALA A 20 -7.58 -13.67 50.50
CA ALA A 20 -6.23 -13.20 50.78
C ALA A 20 -5.23 -14.36 50.70
N GLY A 21 -4.03 -14.09 50.19
CA GLY A 21 -2.88 -14.99 50.16
C GLY A 21 -1.59 -14.18 50.38
N THR A 22 -0.78 -14.69 51.29
CA THR A 22 0.34 -14.09 52.03
C THR A 22 1.58 -13.77 51.20
N ASP A 23 2.30 -12.75 51.70
CA ASP A 23 3.70 -12.35 51.49
C ASP A 23 4.64 -13.25 50.67
N ASP A 24 5.34 -12.64 49.71
CA ASP A 24 6.76 -12.91 49.53
C ASP A 24 7.53 -11.60 49.25
N ASN A 25 8.38 -11.27 50.21
CA ASN A 25 9.27 -10.12 50.24
C ASN A 25 10.53 -10.45 49.42
N GLN A 26 10.53 -10.16 48.11
CA GLN A 26 11.77 -10.13 47.33
C GLN A 26 12.28 -8.69 47.21
N THR A 27 13.28 -8.39 48.03
CA THR A 27 14.21 -7.28 47.81
C THR A 27 14.98 -7.54 46.52
N SER A 28 14.57 -6.90 45.43
CA SER A 28 15.36 -6.87 44.19
C SER A 28 16.38 -5.73 44.26
N GLU A 29 17.66 -6.07 44.11
CA GLU A 29 18.77 -5.15 43.86
C GLU A 29 18.48 -4.24 42.66
N PRO A 30 18.82 -2.94 42.72
CA PRO A 30 18.81 -2.09 41.54
C PRO A 30 19.99 -2.45 40.64
N ASN A 31 19.78 -3.37 39.70
CA ASN A 31 20.70 -3.56 38.58
C ASN A 31 20.64 -2.33 37.69
N ALA A 32 21.75 -1.59 37.65
CA ALA A 32 21.98 -0.52 36.68
C ALA A 32 21.87 -1.10 35.27
N VAL A 33 20.84 -0.68 34.53
CA VAL A 33 20.68 -0.98 33.11
C VAL A 33 21.73 -0.16 32.35
N PRO A 34 22.63 -0.77 31.57
CA PRO A 34 23.48 -0.03 30.66
C PRO A 34 22.60 0.63 29.60
N SER A 35 22.53 1.95 29.61
CA SER A 35 22.09 2.73 28.46
C SER A 35 23.02 2.47 27.29
N GLY A 36 22.47 2.04 26.15
CA GLY A 36 23.18 2.02 24.87
C GLY A 36 23.32 0.63 24.26
N GLN A 37 22.22 0.05 23.80
CA GLN A 37 22.25 -0.75 22.58
C GLN A 37 21.18 -0.20 21.65
N GLU A 38 21.63 0.60 20.68
CA GLU A 38 20.87 0.86 19.47
C GLU A 38 20.46 -0.50 18.89
N SER A 39 19.17 -0.78 18.90
CA SER A 39 18.62 -1.95 18.24
C SER A 39 18.62 -1.68 16.75
N THR A 40 19.79 -1.82 16.12
CA THR A 40 19.88 -2.01 14.67
C THR A 40 19.51 -3.46 14.41
N SER A 41 18.22 -3.80 14.49
CA SER A 41 17.74 -5.02 13.85
C SER A 41 17.93 -4.82 12.36
N PRO A 42 18.84 -5.56 11.69
CA PRO A 42 18.90 -5.50 10.23
C PRO A 42 17.55 -6.02 9.74
N MET A 43 16.85 -5.22 8.92
CA MET A 43 15.79 -5.80 8.09
C MET A 43 16.41 -6.99 7.35
N PRO A 44 15.72 -8.14 7.24
CA PRO A 44 16.20 -9.22 6.40
C PRO A 44 16.49 -8.64 5.01
N ALA A 45 17.70 -8.84 4.51
CA ALA A 45 18.04 -8.46 3.15
C ALA A 45 16.99 -9.12 2.25
N PHE A 46 16.26 -8.31 1.48
CA PHE A 46 15.45 -8.84 0.39
C PHE A 46 16.45 -9.54 -0.55
N GLU A 47 16.53 -10.87 -0.50
CA GLU A 47 17.18 -11.69 -1.54
C GLU A 47 16.28 -11.71 -2.79
N GLY A 48 15.83 -10.52 -3.22
CA GLY A 48 15.09 -10.34 -4.45
C GLY A 48 16.00 -10.66 -5.63
N THR A 49 15.44 -11.31 -6.63
CA THR A 49 16.17 -11.50 -7.89
C THR A 49 16.42 -10.11 -8.48
N PRO A 50 17.64 -9.78 -8.92
CA PRO A 50 17.96 -8.42 -9.34
C PRO A 50 17.05 -7.99 -10.51
N TYR A 51 16.66 -6.71 -10.49
CA TYR A 51 15.97 -6.07 -11.62
C TYR A 51 16.74 -6.32 -12.92
N ALA A 52 16.02 -6.83 -13.92
CA ALA A 52 16.56 -7.14 -15.23
C ALA A 52 16.11 -6.09 -16.24
N ALA A 53 16.94 -5.84 -17.27
CA ALA A 53 16.53 -5.01 -18.39
C ALA A 53 15.34 -5.65 -19.10
N LEU A 54 14.29 -4.86 -19.32
CA LEU A 54 13.09 -5.26 -20.02
C LEU A 54 13.26 -4.90 -21.50
N ALA A 55 12.99 -5.85 -22.40
CA ALA A 55 13.02 -5.56 -23.82
C ALA A 55 11.90 -4.58 -24.20
N ALA A 56 12.18 -3.64 -25.09
CA ALA A 56 11.14 -2.76 -25.62
C ALA A 56 10.10 -3.57 -26.43
N GLY A 57 8.84 -3.12 -26.39
CA GLY A 57 7.73 -3.71 -27.14
C GLY A 57 6.75 -4.48 -26.25
N ALA A 58 5.99 -5.39 -26.88
CA ALA A 58 4.92 -6.13 -26.21
C ALA A 58 5.46 -7.11 -25.17
N GLN A 59 4.90 -7.02 -23.96
CA GLN A 59 5.18 -7.85 -22.80
C GLN A 59 3.90 -8.53 -22.32
N SER A 60 4.06 -9.61 -21.57
CA SER A 60 2.96 -10.33 -20.94
C SER A 60 3.33 -10.73 -19.52
N ALA A 61 2.38 -10.56 -18.61
CA ALA A 61 2.43 -11.01 -17.23
C ALA A 61 1.27 -12.01 -17.00
N PRO A 62 1.38 -13.24 -17.50
CA PRO A 62 0.30 -14.23 -17.42
C PRO A 62 0.06 -14.76 -16.00
N SER A 63 1.04 -14.62 -15.10
CA SER A 63 0.94 -14.95 -13.67
C SER A 63 0.32 -13.83 -12.84
N PHE A 64 0.11 -12.64 -13.42
CA PHE A 64 -0.65 -11.56 -12.78
C PHE A 64 -2.15 -11.88 -12.86
N TRP A 65 -2.93 -11.40 -11.89
CA TRP A 65 -4.39 -11.56 -11.91
C TRP A 65 -5.11 -10.20 -11.92
N PRO A 66 -5.98 -9.93 -12.90
CA PRO A 66 -6.21 -10.72 -14.12
C PRO A 66 -4.97 -10.74 -15.03
N PRO A 67 -4.75 -11.76 -15.89
CA PRO A 67 -3.61 -11.78 -16.80
C PRO A 67 -3.47 -10.46 -17.56
N LEU A 68 -2.26 -9.93 -17.65
CA LEU A 68 -2.00 -8.59 -18.18
C LEU A 68 -1.05 -8.67 -19.39
N THR A 69 -1.35 -7.89 -20.43
CA THR A 69 -0.38 -7.54 -21.47
C THR A 69 -0.16 -6.04 -21.50
N PHE A 70 1.02 -5.61 -21.91
CA PHE A 70 1.40 -4.20 -21.95
C PHE A 70 2.54 -3.97 -22.95
N THR A 71 2.79 -2.71 -23.31
CA THR A 71 3.95 -2.30 -24.10
C THR A 71 4.96 -1.60 -23.21
N ALA A 72 6.17 -2.15 -23.13
CA ALA A 72 7.28 -1.51 -22.46
C ALA A 72 8.03 -0.59 -23.44
N PRO A 73 8.25 0.69 -23.10
CA PRO A 73 9.23 1.52 -23.79
C PRO A 73 10.63 0.94 -23.63
N ASP A 74 11.56 1.40 -24.46
CA ASP A 74 12.98 1.13 -24.24
C ASP A 74 13.46 1.78 -22.92
N GLY A 75 14.50 1.22 -22.32
CA GLY A 75 15.09 1.76 -21.09
C GLY A 75 14.26 1.53 -19.82
N TRP A 76 13.54 0.41 -19.72
CA TRP A 76 12.87 -0.01 -18.49
C TRP A 76 13.53 -1.26 -17.89
N LEU A 77 13.46 -1.36 -16.57
CA LEU A 77 13.79 -2.54 -15.80
C LEU A 77 12.52 -3.17 -15.26
N SER A 78 12.54 -4.50 -15.12
CA SER A 78 11.51 -5.25 -14.43
C SER A 78 12.13 -6.07 -13.32
N GLU A 79 11.45 -6.12 -12.17
CA GLU A 79 11.70 -7.19 -11.22
C GLU A 79 11.22 -8.51 -11.84
N PRO A 80 11.99 -9.61 -11.76
CA PRO A 80 11.49 -10.92 -12.16
C PRO A 80 10.19 -11.19 -11.42
N ALA A 81 9.12 -11.46 -12.16
CA ALA A 81 7.76 -11.47 -11.64
C ALA A 81 7.66 -12.33 -10.37
N ALA A 82 7.62 -11.65 -9.21
CA ALA A 82 7.08 -12.24 -8.00
C ALA A 82 5.61 -12.56 -8.29
N GLU A 83 5.12 -13.73 -7.88
CA GLU A 83 3.76 -14.15 -8.17
C GLU A 83 2.76 -13.06 -7.75
N GLY A 84 2.02 -12.52 -8.72
CA GLY A 84 1.02 -11.47 -8.47
C GLY A 84 1.54 -10.03 -8.38
N LEU A 85 2.77 -9.71 -8.77
CA LEU A 85 3.26 -8.32 -8.86
C LEU A 85 3.89 -8.05 -10.22
N LEU A 86 3.52 -6.93 -10.84
CA LEU A 86 4.32 -6.32 -11.90
C LEU A 86 5.02 -5.07 -11.34
N ALA A 87 6.35 -5.11 -11.27
CA ALA A 87 7.16 -3.98 -10.82
C ALA A 87 8.09 -3.52 -11.95
N LEU A 88 7.91 -2.28 -12.38
CA LEU A 88 8.65 -1.65 -13.46
C LEU A 88 9.33 -0.38 -12.96
N THR A 89 10.55 -0.12 -13.41
CA THR A 89 11.26 1.13 -13.09
C THR A 89 12.10 1.59 -14.28
N PRO A 90 12.19 2.90 -14.58
CA PRO A 90 13.10 3.40 -15.60
C PRO A 90 14.56 3.01 -15.32
N ASP A 91 15.30 2.63 -16.37
CA ASP A 91 16.72 2.29 -16.31
C ASP A 91 17.60 3.54 -16.23
N THR A 92 17.54 4.22 -15.09
CA THR A 92 18.36 5.40 -14.79
C THR A 92 19.54 5.03 -13.88
N ALA A 93 20.58 5.87 -13.89
CA ALA A 93 21.73 5.69 -13.01
C ALA A 93 21.33 5.67 -11.52
N ASP A 94 20.37 6.52 -11.11
CA ASP A 94 19.90 6.62 -9.73
C ASP A 94 19.11 5.38 -9.31
N ASN A 95 18.20 4.88 -10.16
CA ASN A 95 17.50 3.62 -9.90
C ASN A 95 18.49 2.45 -9.80
N ARG A 96 19.46 2.37 -10.73
CA ARG A 96 20.51 1.34 -10.70
C ARG A 96 21.36 1.42 -9.43
N GLU A 97 21.70 2.62 -8.96
CA GLU A 97 22.46 2.81 -7.72
C GLU A 97 21.66 2.33 -6.50
N ARG A 98 20.39 2.76 -6.38
CA ARG A 98 19.50 2.32 -5.29
C ARG A 98 19.32 0.80 -5.26
N ILE A 99 19.03 0.20 -6.41
CA ILE A 99 18.86 -1.24 -6.56
C ILE A 99 20.15 -1.98 -6.17
N ARG A 100 21.33 -1.50 -6.61
CA ARG A 100 22.62 -2.10 -6.23
C ARG A 100 22.92 -1.99 -4.73
N ALA A 101 22.43 -0.94 -4.08
CA ALA A 101 22.52 -0.77 -2.63
C ALA A 101 21.48 -1.62 -1.86
N GLY A 102 20.62 -2.38 -2.55
CA GLY A 102 19.56 -3.19 -1.94
C GLY A 102 18.33 -2.37 -1.51
N GLY A 103 18.22 -1.13 -1.95
CA GLY A 103 17.06 -0.26 -1.69
C GLY A 103 16.06 -0.25 -2.85
N PRO A 104 14.85 0.29 -2.62
CA PRO A 104 13.87 0.49 -3.68
C PRO A 104 14.35 1.55 -4.69
N PRO A 105 13.94 1.45 -5.97
CA PRO A 105 14.21 2.51 -6.95
C PRO A 105 13.58 3.84 -6.53
N VAL A 106 14.16 4.97 -6.96
CA VAL A 106 13.63 6.31 -6.67
C VAL A 106 12.36 6.63 -7.46
N THR A 107 12.11 5.91 -8.56
CA THR A 107 10.87 5.99 -9.33
C THR A 107 10.44 4.60 -9.76
N PHE A 108 9.14 4.30 -9.68
CA PHE A 108 8.63 3.02 -10.17
C PHE A 108 7.13 3.09 -10.54
N LEU A 109 6.71 2.04 -11.22
CA LEU A 109 5.34 1.70 -11.58
C LEU A 109 5.09 0.27 -11.08
N ASN A 110 4.23 0.13 -10.08
CA ASN A 110 3.81 -1.17 -9.56
C ASN A 110 2.35 -1.43 -9.91
N VAL A 111 2.04 -2.67 -10.27
CA VAL A 111 0.67 -3.18 -10.44
C VAL A 111 0.47 -4.31 -9.45
N LEU A 112 -0.51 -4.15 -8.56
CA LEU A 112 -0.71 -4.97 -7.37
C LEU A 112 -2.17 -5.43 -7.30
N PRO A 113 -2.47 -6.72 -7.07
CA PRO A 113 -3.82 -7.19 -6.87
C PRO A 113 -4.22 -7.05 -5.40
N ASN A 114 -5.48 -6.72 -5.17
CA ASN A 114 -6.13 -6.81 -3.86
C ASN A 114 -5.41 -6.06 -2.73
N ILE A 115 -5.01 -4.82 -3.00
CA ILE A 115 -4.38 -3.92 -2.02
C ILE A 115 -5.47 -3.09 -1.34
N GLY A 116 -5.46 -3.10 0.00
CA GLY A 116 -6.33 -2.27 0.82
C GLY A 116 -5.66 -0.96 1.26
N VAL A 117 -6.43 -0.13 1.94
CA VAL A 117 -5.91 1.08 2.59
C VAL A 117 -5.36 0.70 3.97
N ALA A 118 -4.19 1.23 4.33
CA ALA A 118 -3.58 0.96 5.64
C ALA A 118 -4.34 1.64 6.79
N ALA A 119 -4.28 1.06 7.99
CA ALA A 119 -4.84 1.67 9.20
C ALA A 119 -4.16 3.02 9.53
N GLU A 120 -4.95 4.01 9.94
CA GLU A 120 -4.47 5.37 10.24
C GLU A 120 -3.58 5.43 11.49
N ASP A 121 -3.78 4.51 12.43
CA ASP A 121 -3.02 4.41 13.68
C ASP A 121 -1.71 3.62 13.51
N CYS A 122 -1.30 3.37 12.27
CA CYS A 122 -0.10 2.63 11.91
C CYS A 122 -0.11 1.17 12.39
N ALA A 123 -1.27 0.62 12.76
CA ALA A 123 -1.39 -0.81 12.99
C ALA A 123 -1.04 -1.57 11.70
N ASP A 124 -0.42 -2.75 11.86
CA ASP A 124 -0.16 -3.69 10.76
C ASP A 124 -1.46 -4.36 10.31
N ALA A 125 -2.39 -3.55 9.80
CA ALA A 125 -3.77 -3.92 9.49
C ALA A 125 -4.36 -3.01 8.40
N ALA A 126 -5.43 -3.50 7.77
CA ALA A 126 -6.25 -2.68 6.88
C ALA A 126 -7.06 -1.65 7.69
N ALA A 127 -7.35 -0.52 7.06
CA ALA A 127 -8.21 0.52 7.62
C ALA A 127 -9.60 -0.05 7.93
N PRO A 128 -10.10 0.11 9.17
CA PRO A 128 -11.41 -0.41 9.54
C PRO A 128 -12.52 0.28 8.76
N GLY A 129 -13.43 -0.50 8.20
CA GLY A 129 -14.62 0.01 7.51
C GLY A 129 -14.39 0.50 6.08
N VAL A 130 -13.17 0.40 5.54
CA VAL A 130 -12.89 0.69 4.13
C VAL A 130 -13.18 -0.57 3.29
N GLY A 131 -14.10 -0.44 2.34
CA GLY A 131 -14.40 -1.51 1.39
C GLY A 131 -13.29 -1.73 0.37
N ALA A 132 -13.40 -2.82 -0.40
CA ALA A 132 -12.42 -3.15 -1.43
C ALA A 132 -12.66 -2.44 -2.76
N ALA A 133 -13.85 -1.87 -3.01
CA ALA A 133 -14.15 -1.25 -4.30
C ALA A 133 -13.22 -0.04 -4.57
N ALA A 134 -12.95 0.24 -5.84
CA ALA A 134 -12.11 1.36 -6.26
C ALA A 134 -12.55 2.69 -5.61
N SER A 135 -13.86 2.94 -5.56
CA SER A 135 -14.43 4.13 -4.92
C SER A 135 -14.24 4.19 -3.41
N ASP A 136 -14.23 3.04 -2.74
CA ASP A 136 -14.04 2.99 -1.29
C ASP A 136 -12.58 3.28 -0.94
N VAL A 137 -11.65 2.66 -1.67
CA VAL A 137 -10.20 2.84 -1.51
C VAL A 137 -9.81 4.28 -1.82
N VAL A 138 -10.20 4.81 -2.99
CA VAL A 138 -9.88 6.19 -3.38
C VAL A 138 -10.59 7.20 -2.50
N GLY A 139 -11.84 6.95 -2.09
CA GLY A 139 -12.57 7.80 -1.16
C GLY A 139 -11.86 7.90 0.21
N ALA A 140 -11.40 6.77 0.76
CA ALA A 140 -10.70 6.73 2.03
C ALA A 140 -9.32 7.42 1.98
N LEU A 141 -8.62 7.37 0.85
CA LEU A 141 -7.38 8.11 0.63
C LEU A 141 -7.64 9.62 0.45
N ALA A 142 -8.69 9.99 -0.29
CA ALA A 142 -9.05 11.37 -0.55
C ALA A 142 -9.35 12.16 0.72
N THR A 143 -9.90 11.49 1.75
CA THR A 143 -10.25 12.10 3.04
C THR A 143 -9.23 11.81 4.15
N ARG A 144 -8.09 11.18 3.83
CA ARG A 144 -7.08 10.76 4.81
C ARG A 144 -6.40 11.99 5.44
N PRO A 145 -6.41 12.15 6.77
CA PRO A 145 -5.65 13.22 7.42
C PRO A 145 -4.16 13.13 7.09
N GLY A 146 -3.54 14.29 6.84
CA GLY A 146 -2.11 14.37 6.53
C GLY A 146 -1.74 14.17 5.06
N LEU A 147 -2.70 13.90 4.17
CA LEU A 147 -2.46 13.88 2.72
C LEU A 147 -2.90 15.17 2.05
N SER A 148 -2.12 15.61 1.07
CA SER A 148 -2.54 16.55 0.03
C SER A 148 -2.93 15.75 -1.20
N THR A 149 -4.21 15.82 -1.57
CA THR A 149 -4.80 14.97 -2.61
C THR A 149 -5.38 15.80 -3.74
N SER A 150 -5.33 15.27 -4.97
CA SER A 150 -6.18 15.74 -6.06
C SER A 150 -7.61 15.22 -5.89
N GLY A 151 -8.55 15.76 -6.67
CA GLY A 151 -9.90 15.21 -6.71
C GLY A 151 -9.92 13.83 -7.39
N PRO A 152 -10.68 12.84 -6.90
CA PRO A 152 -10.84 11.56 -7.58
C PRO A 152 -11.32 11.72 -9.03
N VAL A 153 -10.70 10.99 -9.96
CA VAL A 153 -11.07 10.98 -11.38
C VAL A 153 -11.46 9.57 -11.78
N ALA A 154 -12.62 9.39 -12.41
CA ALA A 154 -13.03 8.11 -12.96
C ALA A 154 -12.17 7.74 -14.18
N VAL A 155 -11.76 6.48 -14.28
CA VAL A 155 -10.89 5.99 -15.36
C VAL A 155 -11.34 4.63 -15.89
N THR A 156 -10.91 4.31 -17.10
CA THR A 156 -11.02 2.98 -17.71
C THR A 156 -9.68 2.61 -18.30
N ILE A 157 -9.07 1.51 -17.85
CA ILE A 157 -7.73 1.06 -18.24
C ILE A 157 -7.79 -0.44 -18.51
N GLY A 158 -7.35 -0.86 -19.70
CA GLY A 158 -7.29 -2.27 -20.10
C GLY A 158 -8.58 -3.05 -19.91
N GLY A 159 -9.73 -2.42 -20.16
CA GLY A 159 -11.05 -3.03 -19.99
C GLY A 159 -11.62 -3.00 -18.57
N LEU A 160 -10.85 -2.57 -17.56
CA LEU A 160 -11.32 -2.41 -16.18
C LEU A 160 -11.72 -0.95 -15.91
N SER A 161 -12.73 -0.75 -15.07
CA SER A 161 -13.19 0.58 -14.64
C SER A 161 -12.76 0.87 -13.22
N GLY A 162 -12.53 2.13 -12.87
CA GLY A 162 -12.11 2.49 -11.53
C GLY A 162 -11.94 3.99 -11.31
N GLN A 163 -11.04 4.34 -10.38
CA GLN A 163 -10.73 5.72 -10.03
C GLN A 163 -9.23 5.92 -9.86
N GLN A 164 -8.75 7.13 -10.17
CA GLN A 164 -7.40 7.57 -9.80
C GLN A 164 -7.42 8.78 -8.87
N ILE A 165 -6.34 8.92 -8.12
CA ILE A 165 -6.05 10.07 -7.27
C ILE A 165 -4.53 10.31 -7.23
N ASP A 166 -4.14 11.58 -7.22
CA ASP A 166 -2.75 11.97 -6.97
C ASP A 166 -2.62 12.32 -5.49
N VAL A 167 -1.55 11.83 -4.86
CA VAL A 167 -1.36 11.88 -3.42
C VAL A 167 0.07 12.32 -3.12
N SER A 168 0.21 13.17 -2.12
CA SER A 168 1.48 13.51 -1.48
C SER A 168 1.25 13.76 0.00
N LEU A 169 2.31 13.76 0.80
CA LEU A 169 2.20 14.18 2.18
C LEU A 169 1.87 15.69 2.25
N ALA A 170 0.90 16.07 3.08
CA ALA A 170 0.60 17.48 3.32
C ALA A 170 1.82 18.17 3.95
N ALA A 171 2.16 19.36 3.45
CA ALA A 171 3.41 20.04 3.81
C ALA A 171 3.51 20.43 5.30
N ASP A 172 2.38 20.57 5.98
CA ASP A 172 2.29 20.89 7.41
C ASP A 172 2.05 19.65 8.29
N TRP A 173 2.03 18.44 7.72
CA TRP A 173 1.85 17.22 8.48
C TRP A 173 3.09 16.90 9.33
N THR A 174 2.85 16.60 10.60
CA THR A 174 3.89 16.19 11.55
C THR A 174 3.59 14.86 12.24
N GLY A 175 2.50 14.19 11.88
CA GLY A 175 2.16 12.87 12.43
C GLY A 175 3.15 11.81 11.96
N THR A 176 3.43 10.81 12.82
CA THR A 176 4.44 9.78 12.56
C THR A 176 3.94 8.41 12.99
N CYS A 177 4.45 7.37 12.34
CA CYS A 177 4.33 5.99 12.79
C CYS A 177 5.62 5.59 13.54
N SER A 178 5.51 5.32 14.85
CA SER A 178 6.58 4.75 15.69
C SER A 178 7.90 5.54 15.83
N GLY A 179 7.84 6.87 15.85
CA GLY A 179 8.99 7.71 16.23
C GLY A 179 9.99 8.01 15.10
N GLY A 180 9.62 7.71 13.86
CA GLY A 180 10.31 8.18 12.65
C GLY A 180 9.93 9.62 12.26
N GLY A 181 10.29 10.01 11.04
CA GLY A 181 9.84 11.28 10.44
C GLY A 181 8.33 11.31 10.18
N PRO A 182 7.82 12.43 9.64
CA PRO A 182 6.41 12.52 9.23
C PRO A 182 6.04 11.41 8.24
N LEU A 183 4.92 10.73 8.47
CA LEU A 183 4.44 9.66 7.62
C LEU A 183 2.91 9.55 7.70
N VAL A 184 2.27 9.18 6.59
CA VAL A 184 0.85 8.78 6.55
C VAL A 184 0.74 7.40 5.90
N PRO A 185 0.23 6.37 6.61
CA PRO A 185 -0.01 5.06 6.01
C PRO A 185 -0.98 5.15 4.82
N LEU A 186 -0.60 4.56 3.68
CA LEU A 186 -1.38 4.59 2.44
C LEU A 186 -1.98 3.22 2.15
N VAL A 187 -1.12 2.22 1.96
CA VAL A 187 -1.51 0.92 1.39
C VAL A 187 -1.08 -0.22 2.28
N TYR A 188 -1.92 -1.25 2.30
CA TYR A 188 -1.71 -2.43 3.13
C TYR A 188 -2.18 -3.71 2.43
N SER A 189 -1.37 -4.75 2.56
CA SER A 189 -1.75 -6.14 2.31
C SER A 189 -1.00 -7.05 3.28
N PRO A 190 -1.71 -7.93 4.03
CA PRO A 190 -1.09 -8.77 5.06
C PRO A 190 0.08 -9.60 4.52
N GLY A 191 1.25 -9.47 5.17
CA GLY A 191 2.45 -10.24 4.81
C GLY A 191 3.05 -9.89 3.45
N PHE A 192 2.58 -8.82 2.80
CA PHE A 192 3.04 -8.41 1.47
C PHE A 192 3.55 -6.97 1.46
N ILE A 193 2.70 -5.99 1.78
CA ILE A 193 3.08 -4.57 1.75
C ILE A 193 2.44 -3.79 2.89
N SER A 194 3.22 -2.92 3.50
CA SER A 194 2.75 -1.82 4.35
C SER A 194 3.58 -0.60 3.99
N TRP A 195 2.94 0.42 3.43
CA TRP A 195 3.65 1.58 2.89
C TRP A 195 2.84 2.86 3.08
N GLY A 196 3.54 3.98 3.22
CA GLY A 196 2.98 5.30 3.50
C GLY A 196 3.68 6.41 2.73
N ALA A 197 3.05 7.58 2.71
CA ALA A 197 3.61 8.78 2.13
C ALA A 197 4.57 9.46 3.11
N GLU A 198 5.77 9.77 2.63
CA GLU A 198 6.81 10.54 3.31
C GLU A 198 7.01 11.92 2.66
N PRO A 199 7.73 12.86 3.32
CA PRO A 199 7.99 14.17 2.75
C PRO A 199 8.75 14.11 1.42
N GLY A 200 8.24 14.82 0.41
CA GLY A 200 8.88 14.94 -0.92
C GLY A 200 8.41 13.92 -1.94
N GLU A 201 7.76 12.84 -1.49
CA GLU A 201 7.25 11.79 -2.36
C GLU A 201 5.98 12.22 -3.11
N GLN A 202 5.80 11.65 -4.29
CA GLN A 202 4.64 11.85 -5.16
C GLN A 202 4.09 10.50 -5.61
N PHE A 203 2.76 10.41 -5.60
CA PHE A 203 2.04 9.19 -5.95
C PHE A 203 0.91 9.52 -6.91
N ARG A 204 0.70 8.64 -7.89
CA ARG A 204 -0.60 8.46 -8.55
C ARG A 204 -1.06 7.05 -8.24
N ILE A 205 -2.19 6.96 -7.56
CA ILE A 205 -2.82 5.70 -7.20
C ILE A 205 -4.05 5.55 -8.09
N ILE A 206 -4.06 4.50 -8.89
CA ILE A 206 -5.20 4.11 -9.72
C ILE A 206 -5.71 2.79 -9.16
N VAL A 207 -7.00 2.73 -8.84
CA VAL A 207 -7.65 1.51 -8.35
C VAL A 207 -8.71 1.13 -9.36
N LEU A 208 -8.61 -0.08 -9.88
CA LEU A 208 -9.50 -0.65 -10.89
C LEU A 208 -10.28 -1.79 -10.26
N ASP A 209 -11.60 -1.79 -10.45
CA ASP A 209 -12.46 -2.89 -10.06
C ASP A 209 -12.29 -4.05 -11.04
N ALA A 210 -11.94 -5.22 -10.53
CA ALA A 210 -11.82 -6.45 -11.30
C ALA A 210 -12.90 -7.45 -10.87
N ALA A 211 -13.57 -8.04 -11.86
CA ALA A 211 -14.54 -9.09 -11.61
C ALA A 211 -13.81 -10.38 -11.20
N GLY A 212 -14.01 -10.81 -9.96
CA GLY A 212 -13.72 -12.17 -9.51
C GLY A 212 -12.24 -12.50 -9.32
N LEU A 213 -11.87 -12.94 -8.12
CA LEU A 213 -10.92 -14.03 -7.97
C LEU A 213 -11.62 -15.35 -8.36
N PRO A 214 -10.91 -16.46 -8.62
CA PRO A 214 -11.52 -17.78 -8.81
C PRO A 214 -12.49 -18.21 -7.68
N SER A 215 -12.40 -17.58 -6.52
CA SER A 215 -13.30 -17.74 -5.36
C SER A 215 -14.63 -16.97 -5.45
N GLY A 216 -14.86 -16.19 -6.50
CA GLY A 216 -16.04 -15.31 -6.64
C GLY A 216 -15.98 -14.03 -5.79
N MET A 217 -14.85 -13.73 -5.16
CA MET A 217 -14.63 -12.48 -4.42
C MET A 217 -14.34 -11.31 -5.37
N HIS A 218 -14.82 -10.11 -5.03
CA HIS A 218 -14.37 -8.88 -5.69
C HIS A 218 -12.86 -8.73 -5.52
N ALA A 219 -12.19 -8.37 -6.61
CA ALA A 219 -10.77 -8.04 -6.60
C ALA A 219 -10.60 -6.59 -7.05
N THR A 220 -9.49 -5.99 -6.66
CA THR A 220 -9.01 -4.76 -7.27
C THR A 220 -7.64 -4.97 -7.87
N VAL A 221 -7.34 -4.17 -8.87
CA VAL A 221 -5.98 -3.93 -9.34
C VAL A 221 -5.61 -2.52 -8.94
N MET A 222 -4.56 -2.37 -8.13
CA MET A 222 -3.98 -1.08 -7.78
C MET A 222 -2.72 -0.86 -8.62
N ILE A 223 -2.71 0.22 -9.38
CA ILE A 223 -1.53 0.72 -10.08
C ILE A 223 -0.99 1.89 -9.27
N VAL A 224 0.29 1.82 -8.88
CA VAL A 224 0.98 2.88 -8.16
C VAL A 224 2.14 3.39 -9.00
N ILE A 225 2.03 4.65 -9.42
CA ILE A 225 3.14 5.40 -9.99
C ILE A 225 3.75 6.21 -8.85
N TYR A 226 5.03 6.01 -8.59
CA TYR A 226 5.74 6.61 -7.48
C TYR A 226 6.98 7.36 -7.93
N SER A 227 7.23 8.48 -7.24
CA SER A 227 8.52 9.15 -7.24
C SER A 227 8.89 9.58 -5.83
N ALA A 228 10.14 9.31 -5.43
CA ALA A 228 10.71 9.78 -4.17
C ALA A 228 10.92 11.30 -4.15
N GLU A 229 10.92 11.94 -5.33
CA GLU A 229 11.26 13.36 -5.47
C GLU A 229 10.32 14.05 -6.45
N ALA A 230 9.66 15.12 -6.01
CA ALA A 230 8.76 15.91 -6.85
C ALA A 230 9.40 16.43 -8.16
N ALA A 231 10.72 16.63 -8.20
CA ALA A 231 11.41 17.11 -9.40
C ALA A 231 11.42 16.10 -10.56
N ALA A 232 11.35 14.80 -10.26
CA ALA A 232 11.30 13.73 -11.27
C ALA A 232 9.85 13.33 -11.62
N TRP A 233 8.86 13.93 -10.96
CA TRP A 233 7.47 13.49 -11.02
C TRP A 233 6.88 13.58 -12.43
N ASP A 234 6.95 14.74 -13.08
CA ASP A 234 6.25 14.95 -14.35
C ASP A 234 6.77 14.03 -15.47
N ASP A 235 8.10 13.87 -15.56
CA ASP A 235 8.73 13.00 -16.55
C ASP A 235 8.41 11.52 -16.28
N HIS A 236 8.51 11.09 -15.01
CA HIS A 236 8.20 9.71 -14.63
C HIS A 236 6.71 9.38 -14.79
N LEU A 237 5.84 10.32 -14.43
CA LEU A 237 4.41 10.19 -14.59
C LEU A 237 4.04 10.05 -16.07
N SER A 238 4.62 10.87 -16.95
CA SER A 238 4.40 10.78 -18.39
C SER A 238 4.85 9.43 -18.95
N ALA A 239 6.07 8.99 -18.61
CA ALA A 239 6.60 7.70 -19.06
C ALA A 239 5.78 6.51 -18.54
N SER A 240 5.37 6.55 -17.28
CA SER A 240 4.54 5.50 -16.66
C SER A 240 3.11 5.49 -17.24
N THR A 241 2.54 6.66 -17.51
CA THR A 241 1.21 6.78 -18.14
C THR A 241 1.22 6.13 -19.52
N ALA A 242 2.28 6.29 -20.31
CA ALA A 242 2.39 5.60 -21.60
C ALA A 242 2.39 4.05 -21.48
N VAL A 243 2.96 3.50 -20.41
CA VAL A 243 2.89 2.07 -20.11
C VAL A 243 1.47 1.68 -19.68
N VAL A 244 0.87 2.44 -18.75
CA VAL A 244 -0.48 2.18 -18.23
C VAL A 244 -1.54 2.27 -19.33
N ASP A 245 -1.43 3.22 -20.24
CA ASP A 245 -2.35 3.39 -21.38
C ASP A 245 -2.29 2.19 -22.36
N SER A 246 -1.24 1.38 -22.29
CA SER A 246 -1.07 0.17 -23.10
C SER A 246 -1.55 -1.11 -22.40
N PHE A 247 -2.02 -1.02 -21.15
CA PHE A 247 -2.48 -2.17 -20.41
C PHE A 247 -3.73 -2.77 -21.04
N GLU A 248 -3.74 -4.09 -21.15
CA GLU A 248 -4.89 -4.89 -21.56
C GLU A 248 -5.00 -6.07 -20.57
N PHE A 249 -6.05 -6.05 -19.75
CA PHE A 249 -6.35 -7.13 -18.81
C PHE A 249 -7.25 -8.17 -19.49
N ASP A 250 -6.95 -9.45 -19.27
CA ASP A 250 -7.86 -10.52 -19.63
C ASP A 250 -9.04 -10.51 -18.65
N THR A 251 -10.14 -9.91 -19.10
CA THR A 251 -11.40 -9.80 -18.34
C THR A 251 -12.34 -10.96 -18.61
N SER A 252 -11.89 -11.97 -19.34
CA SER A 252 -12.66 -13.19 -19.55
C SER A 252 -12.94 -13.85 -18.19
N PRO A 253 -14.16 -14.36 -17.94
CA PRO A 253 -14.43 -15.13 -16.75
C PRO A 253 -13.45 -16.30 -16.65
N PRO A 254 -12.93 -16.65 -15.46
CA PRO A 254 -12.13 -17.85 -15.31
C PRO A 254 -12.93 -19.06 -15.79
N ASP A 255 -12.27 -19.96 -16.54
CA ASP A 255 -12.87 -21.23 -16.95
C ASP A 255 -13.39 -22.00 -15.71
N PRO A 256 -14.58 -22.62 -15.78
CA PRO A 256 -15.22 -23.31 -14.65
C PRO A 256 -14.47 -24.54 -14.14
#